data_AF-A0A844CSJ8-F1
#
_entry.id   AF-A0A844CSJ8-F1
#
_cell.length_a   1.000
_cell.length_b   1.000
_cell.length_c   1.000
_cell.angle_alpha   90.00
_cell.angle_beta   90.00
_cell.angle_gamma   90.00
#
_symmetry.space_group_name_H-M   'P 1'
#
loop_
_entity.id
_entity.type
_entity.pdbx_description
1 polymer ?
#
loop_
_entity_poly.entity_id
_entity_poly.type
_entity_poly.pdbx_seq_one_letter_code
_entity_poly.pdbx_strand_id
1 'polypeptide(L)'
;MTDAIQQIVDNAPQTQQPEKAKPTPIGRLAFAEVDKALSECEKTIKTHSDTVKSKLAVNAAIPGNVLRELSRANAQKAKLVMRRIGLLMESGDQAALDMIDKLVKLKIAK
;
A
#
# COMPACT_ATOMS: atom_id res chain seq x y z
N MET A 1 -8.43 45.38 -51.29
CA MET A 1 -9.86 45.07 -51.17
C MET A 1 -9.92 43.61 -50.74
N THR A 2 -9.98 43.37 -49.41
CA THR A 2 -11.17 42.84 -48.71
C THR A 2 -11.53 41.45 -49.28
N ASP A 3 -11.40 40.35 -48.55
CA ASP A 3 -12.13 40.11 -47.32
C ASP A 3 -11.41 39.25 -46.27
N ALA A 4 -11.67 39.65 -45.03
CA ALA A 4 -11.36 38.97 -43.80
C ALA A 4 -12.56 38.11 -43.36
N ILE A 5 -12.31 37.27 -42.35
CA ILE A 5 -13.26 36.61 -41.45
C ILE A 5 -13.84 35.29 -41.97
N GLN A 6 -13.34 34.17 -41.41
CA GLN A 6 -14.22 33.19 -40.77
C GLN A 6 -13.44 32.30 -39.77
N GLN A 7 -13.70 32.55 -38.48
CA GLN A 7 -13.81 31.60 -37.35
C GLN A 7 -12.59 30.68 -37.07
N ILE A 8 -11.76 30.87 -36.03
CA ILE A 8 -12.05 30.95 -34.58
C ILE A 8 -13.09 29.92 -34.11
N VAL A 9 -12.76 28.63 -34.19
CA VAL A 9 -13.13 27.56 -33.25
C VAL A 9 -12.09 26.46 -33.52
N ASP A 10 -11.08 26.22 -32.69
CA ASP A 10 -11.16 25.33 -31.54
C ASP A 10 -9.92 25.56 -30.66
N ASN A 11 -9.93 26.62 -29.86
CA ASN A 11 -9.04 26.69 -28.70
C ASN A 11 -9.76 25.97 -27.54
N ALA A 12 -9.81 24.65 -27.61
CA ALA A 12 -10.21 23.84 -26.47
C ALA A 12 -9.05 23.84 -25.47
N PRO A 13 -9.23 24.36 -24.24
CA PRO A 13 -8.22 24.17 -23.21
C PRO A 13 -8.12 22.66 -22.96
N GLN A 14 -6.99 22.07 -23.36
CA GLN A 14 -6.62 20.72 -22.94
C GLN A 14 -6.64 20.73 -21.42
N THR A 15 -7.68 20.14 -20.85
CA THR A 15 -7.80 19.93 -19.42
C THR A 15 -6.66 18.98 -19.08
N GLN A 16 -5.56 19.52 -18.55
CA GLN A 16 -4.49 18.73 -17.96
C GLN A 16 -5.13 17.91 -16.84
N GLN A 17 -5.50 16.67 -17.14
CA GLN A 17 -5.80 15.70 -16.10
C GLN A 17 -4.56 15.68 -15.20
N PRO A 18 -4.70 15.89 -13.89
CA PRO A 18 -3.56 15.80 -12.99
C PRO A 18 -2.96 14.42 -13.18
N GLU A 19 -1.73 14.37 -13.67
CA GLU A 19 -0.94 13.16 -13.80
C GLU A 19 -1.01 12.48 -12.44
N LYS A 20 -1.74 11.35 -12.34
CA LYS A 20 -1.93 10.65 -11.07
C LYS A 20 -0.54 10.43 -10.49
N ALA A 21 -0.24 11.13 -9.40
CA ALA A 21 1.07 11.11 -8.77
C ALA A 21 1.49 9.64 -8.64
N LYS A 22 2.57 9.27 -9.32
CA LYS A 22 3.07 7.90 -9.30
C LYS A 22 3.25 7.51 -7.83
N PRO A 23 2.71 6.36 -7.40
CA PRO A 23 2.79 5.97 -6.01
C PRO A 23 4.25 5.93 -5.58
N THR A 24 4.58 6.62 -4.49
CA THR A 24 5.94 6.69 -3.96
C THR A 24 6.44 5.26 -3.71
N PRO A 25 7.59 4.86 -4.27
CA PRO A 25 8.15 3.54 -4.03
C PRO A 25 8.34 3.30 -2.53
N ILE A 26 8.07 2.08 -2.04
CA ILE A 26 8.19 1.74 -0.60
C ILE A 26 9.56 2.14 -0.03
N GLY A 27 10.64 1.98 -0.81
CA GLY A 27 12.00 2.35 -0.40
C GLY A 27 12.23 3.84 -0.17
N ARG A 28 11.31 4.72 -0.59
CA ARG A 28 11.39 6.18 -0.42
C ARG A 28 10.41 6.72 0.61
N LEU A 29 9.60 5.85 1.22
CA LEU A 29 8.65 6.28 2.26
C LEU A 29 9.40 6.69 3.53
N ALA A 30 8.94 7.78 4.13
CA ALA A 30 9.34 8.23 5.46
C ALA A 30 8.53 7.53 6.56
N PHE A 31 8.97 7.66 7.83
CA PHE A 31 8.35 7.00 8.98
C PHE A 31 6.82 7.13 9.04
N ALA A 32 6.31 8.37 8.96
CA ALA A 32 4.87 8.62 9.04
C ALA A 32 4.09 7.96 7.89
N GLU A 33 4.67 7.91 6.69
CA GLU A 33 4.04 7.30 5.52
C GLU A 33 4.05 5.77 5.63
N VAL A 34 5.15 5.18 6.12
CA VAL A 34 5.25 3.74 6.40
C VAL A 34 4.23 3.34 7.46
N ASP A 35 4.11 4.10 8.55
CA ASP A 35 3.18 3.82 9.65
C ASP A 35 1.73 3.92 9.22
N LYS A 36 1.40 4.93 8.42
CA LYS A 36 0.07 5.04 7.81
C LYS A 36 -0.24 3.85 6.91
N ALA A 37 0.69 3.47 6.02
CA ALA A 37 0.52 2.35 5.11
C ALA A 37 0.42 1.00 5.84
N LEU A 38 1.14 0.83 6.95
CA LEU A 38 1.03 -0.33 7.83
C LEU A 38 -0.37 -0.43 8.45
N SER A 39 -0.88 0.68 8.99
CA SER A 39 -2.22 0.73 9.56
C SER A 39 -3.30 0.38 8.53
N GLU A 40 -3.16 0.86 7.29
CA GLU A 40 -4.07 0.51 6.20
C GLU A 40 -4.01 -0.98 5.86
N CYS A 41 -2.80 -1.57 5.75
CA CYS A 41 -2.64 -3.00 5.53
C CYS A 41 -3.28 -3.83 6.66
N GLU A 42 -3.13 -3.41 7.92
CA GLU A 42 -3.72 -4.11 9.06
C GLU A 42 -5.24 -4.08 9.07
N LYS A 43 -5.84 -2.95 8.69
CA LYS A 43 -7.30 -2.85 8.51
C LYS A 43 -7.78 -3.81 7.43
N THR A 44 -7.13 -3.80 6.27
CA THR A 44 -7.46 -4.71 5.15
C THR A 44 -7.32 -6.19 5.54
N ILE A 45 -6.21 -6.56 6.20
CA ILE A 45 -5.99 -7.94 6.68
C ILE A 45 -7.08 -8.34 7.66
N LYS A 46 -7.45 -7.47 8.61
CA LYS A 46 -8.49 -7.75 9.59
C LYS A 46 -9.84 -7.97 8.91
N THR A 47 -10.28 -7.04 8.08
CA THR A 47 -11.57 -7.12 7.37
C THR A 47 -11.69 -8.40 6.53
N HIS A 48 -10.66 -8.74 5.75
CA HIS A 48 -10.68 -9.97 4.95
C HIS A 48 -10.56 -11.24 5.80
N SER A 49 -9.77 -11.22 6.87
CA SER A 49 -9.68 -12.36 7.80
C SER A 49 -11.03 -12.62 8.49
N ASP A 50 -11.73 -11.56 8.90
CA ASP A 50 -13.06 -11.67 9.52
C ASP A 50 -14.10 -12.16 8.51
N THR A 51 -13.99 -11.75 7.24
CA THR A 51 -14.82 -12.28 6.15
C THR A 51 -14.59 -13.77 5.94
N VAL A 52 -13.33 -14.21 5.92
CA VAL A 52 -12.97 -15.64 5.81
C VAL A 52 -13.55 -16.42 6.99
N LYS A 53 -13.34 -15.95 8.23
CA LYS A 53 -13.87 -16.60 9.44
C LYS A 53 -15.39 -16.71 9.40
N SER A 54 -16.08 -15.63 9.01
CA SER A 54 -17.54 -15.59 8.87
C SER A 54 -18.02 -16.65 7.87
N LYS A 55 -17.40 -16.75 6.69
CA LYS A 55 -17.80 -17.72 5.66
C LYS A 55 -17.53 -19.16 6.09
N LEU A 56 -16.38 -19.42 6.73
CA LEU A 56 -16.05 -20.73 7.27
C LEU A 56 -17.03 -21.17 8.37
N ALA A 57 -17.45 -20.26 9.25
CA ALA A 57 -18.39 -20.57 10.33
C ALA A 57 -19.75 -21.06 9.84
N VAL A 58 -20.17 -20.62 8.65
CA VAL A 58 -21.44 -21.03 8.02
C VAL A 58 -21.25 -22.02 6.87
N ASN A 59 -20.05 -22.60 6.74
CA ASN A 59 -19.65 -23.50 5.64
C ASN A 59 -19.98 -22.94 4.24
N ALA A 60 -19.83 -21.63 4.06
CA ALA A 60 -20.07 -20.95 2.79
C ALA A 60 -18.76 -20.76 2.00
N ALA A 61 -18.90 -20.64 0.68
CA ALA A 61 -17.79 -20.34 -0.20
C ALA A 61 -17.12 -18.99 0.15
N ILE A 62 -15.78 -19.00 0.19
CA ILE A 62 -14.98 -17.80 0.39
C ILE A 62 -14.79 -17.12 -0.96
N PRO A 63 -15.09 -15.81 -1.09
CA PRO A 63 -14.84 -15.08 -2.33
C PRO A 63 -13.35 -15.06 -2.70
N GLY A 64 -13.01 -15.37 -3.95
CA GLY A 64 -11.61 -15.45 -4.40
C GLY A 64 -10.85 -14.11 -4.34
N ASN A 65 -11.56 -12.98 -4.45
CA ASN A 65 -10.97 -11.65 -4.27
C ASN A 65 -10.50 -11.43 -2.82
N VAL A 66 -11.25 -11.92 -1.82
CA VAL A 66 -10.89 -11.80 -0.40
C VAL A 66 -9.55 -12.48 -0.11
N LEU A 67 -9.35 -13.71 -0.60
CA LEU A 67 -8.09 -14.43 -0.43
C LEU A 67 -6.93 -13.74 -1.17
N ARG A 68 -7.20 -13.22 -2.37
CA ARG A 68 -6.19 -12.51 -3.17
C ARG A 68 -5.76 -11.20 -2.51
N GLU A 69 -6.71 -10.43 -2.00
CA GLU A 69 -6.45 -9.17 -1.29
C GLU A 69 -5.75 -9.42 0.04
N LEU A 70 -6.14 -10.47 0.78
CA LEU A 70 -5.46 -10.88 2.01
C LEU A 70 -4.00 -11.26 1.75
N SER A 71 -3.72 -12.03 0.69
CA SER A 71 -2.36 -12.39 0.29
C SER A 71 -1.52 -11.16 -0.08
N ARG A 72 -2.08 -10.25 -0.90
CA ARG A 72 -1.43 -8.99 -1.30
C ARG A 72 -1.13 -8.10 -0.10
N ALA A 73 -2.10 -7.91 0.79
CA ALA A 73 -1.94 -7.07 1.98
C ALA A 73 -0.88 -7.63 2.94
N ASN A 74 -0.82 -8.96 3.13
CA ASN A 74 0.23 -9.60 3.92
C ASN A 74 1.63 -9.40 3.31
N ALA A 75 1.77 -9.58 1.99
CA ALA A 75 3.04 -9.36 1.30
C ALA A 75 3.48 -7.89 1.37
N GLN A 76 2.54 -6.95 1.26
CA GLN A 76 2.81 -5.52 1.40
C GLN A 76 3.20 -5.15 2.84
N LYS A 77 2.51 -5.71 3.85
CA LYS A 77 2.84 -5.52 5.26
C LYS A 77 4.29 -5.93 5.54
N ALA A 78 4.73 -7.09 5.06
CA ALA A 78 6.10 -7.55 5.24
C ALA A 78 7.13 -6.56 4.67
N LYS A 79 6.89 -6.04 3.46
CA LYS A 79 7.77 -5.04 2.83
C LYS A 79 7.83 -3.73 3.63
N LEU A 80 6.69 -3.27 4.14
CA LEU A 80 6.61 -2.05 4.95
C LEU A 80 7.30 -2.21 6.31
N VAL A 81 7.19 -3.37 6.96
CA VAL A 81 7.92 -3.68 8.21
C VAL A 81 9.42 -3.63 7.96
N MET A 82 9.92 -4.24 6.88
CA MET A 82 11.34 -4.19 6.53
C MET A 82 11.81 -2.76 6.26
N ARG A 83 10.99 -1.93 5.60
CA ARG A 83 11.32 -0.50 5.43
C ARG A 83 11.37 0.24 6.76
N ARG A 84 10.42 -0.01 7.67
CA ARG A 84 10.41 0.60 9.00
C ARG A 84 11.67 0.25 9.80
N ILE A 85 12.09 -1.01 9.74
CA ILE A 85 13.35 -1.45 10.36
C ILE A 85 14.54 -0.71 9.74
N GLY A 86 14.62 -0.65 8.40
CA GLY A 86 15.67 0.10 7.71
C GLY A 86 15.74 1.57 8.13
N LEU A 87 14.60 2.24 8.24
CA LEU A 87 14.53 3.63 8.72
C LEU A 87 15.04 3.78 10.16
N LEU A 88 14.72 2.84 11.05
CA LEU A 88 15.22 2.88 12.44
C LEU A 88 16.72 2.61 12.52
N MET A 89 17.25 1.75 11.65
CA MET A 89 18.69 1.55 11.53
C MET A 89 19.39 2.81 11.03
N GLU A 90 18.82 3.47 10.01
CA GLU A 90 19.33 4.74 9.47
C GLU A 90 19.34 5.86 10.53
N SER A 91 18.35 5.89 11.43
CA SER A 91 18.28 6.87 12.51
C SER A 91 19.09 6.51 13.76
N GLY A 92 19.75 5.34 13.79
CA GLY A 92 20.50 4.86 14.95
C GLY A 92 19.61 4.53 16.16
N ASP A 93 18.34 4.23 15.95
CA ASP A 93 17.38 3.94 17.02
C ASP A 93 17.57 2.49 17.50
N GLN A 94 17.76 2.32 18.81
CA GLN A 94 17.89 1.01 19.47
C GLN A 94 16.67 0.12 19.23
N ALA A 95 15.49 0.70 18.98
CA ALA A 95 14.28 -0.03 18.62
C ALA A 95 14.42 -0.85 17.32
N ALA A 96 15.36 -0.48 16.43
CA ALA A 96 15.69 -1.27 15.23
C ALA A 96 16.25 -2.64 15.60
N LEU A 97 17.21 -2.65 16.55
CA LEU A 97 17.90 -3.85 16.99
C LEU A 97 16.91 -4.80 17.68
N ASP A 98 16.02 -4.29 18.54
CA ASP A 98 14.98 -5.10 19.19
C ASP A 98 14.02 -5.76 18.19
N MET A 99 13.69 -5.08 17.08
CA MET A 99 12.85 -5.64 16.04
C MET A 99 13.55 -6.68 15.19
N ILE A 100 14.83 -6.46 14.84
CA ILE A 100 15.66 -7.46 14.17
C ILE A 100 15.79 -8.70 15.05
N ASP A 101 16.02 -8.52 16.35
CA ASP A 101 16.22 -9.61 17.28
C ASP A 101 14.94 -10.47 17.42
N LYS A 102 13.77 -9.84 17.44
CA LYS A 102 12.47 -10.54 17.36
C LYS A 102 12.28 -11.30 16.05
N LEU A 103 12.75 -10.75 14.92
CA LEU A 103 12.68 -11.41 13.61
C LEU A 103 13.62 -12.61 13.51
N VAL A 104 14.86 -12.48 13.99
CA VAL A 104 15.87 -13.55 13.93
C VAL A 104 15.54 -14.69 14.90
N LYS A 105 14.89 -14.39 16.03
CA LYS A 105 14.44 -15.38 17.01
C LYS A 105 13.16 -16.12 16.60
N LEU A 106 12.48 -15.73 15.53
CA LEU A 106 11.37 -16.50 14.97
C LEU A 106 11.92 -17.77 14.33
N LYS A 107 11.81 -18.89 15.06
CA LYS A 107 12.02 -20.22 14.47
C LYS A 107 10.96 -20.42 13.40
N ILE A 108 11.41 -20.67 12.16
CA ILE A 108 10.53 -21.19 11.11
C ILE A 108 9.94 -22.49 11.65
N ALA A 109 8.63 -22.51 11.88
CA ALA A 109 7.95 -23.73 12.28
C ALA A 109 8.21 -24.78 11.18
N LYS A 110 8.80 -25.89 11.60
CA LYS A 110 9.24 -26.99 10.72
C LYS A 110 8.04 -27.74 10.15
#